data_AF-A0A3P3R6S6-F1
#
_entry.id   AF-A0A3P3R6S6-F1
#
_cell.length_a   1.000
_cell.length_b   1.000
_cell.length_c   1.000
_cell.angle_alpha   90.00
_cell.angle_beta   90.00
_cell.angle_gamma   90.00
#
_symmetry.space_group_name_H-M   'P 1'
#
loop_
_entity.id
_entity.type
_entity.pdbx_description
1 polymer ?
#
loop_
_entity_poly.entity_id
_entity_poly.type
_entity_poly.pdbx_seq_one_letter_code
_entity_poly.pdbx_strand_id
1 'polypeptide(L)'
;MPTSLVPLFPGLPGGPEMIVILLIVVLLFGANKLPKLARSSGQAMGEFKKGREEIEDELQEMRGDPSSSDDSFNDDNDDSFSNEGGFEQANSQSQPQQGQNQPTQNQPTQNQRTQNQPTQNQRTQNQRSGQSNAGGWGTSTEAGRERDRR
;
A
#
# COMPACT_ATOMS: atom_id res chain seq x y z
N MET A 1 30.35 15.91 20.63
CA MET A 1 30.07 16.80 19.49
C MET A 1 28.61 16.63 19.13
N PRO A 2 27.76 17.68 19.12
CA PRO A 2 26.41 17.54 18.58
C PRO A 2 26.52 17.25 17.07
N THR A 3 26.03 16.09 16.65
CA THR A 3 26.06 15.65 15.26
C THR A 3 24.97 16.39 14.49
N SER A 4 25.32 17.39 13.71
CA SER A 4 24.39 18.03 12.78
C SER A 4 24.03 17.01 11.69
N LEU A 5 22.76 16.57 11.72
CA LEU A 5 22.16 15.71 10.72
C LEU A 5 22.11 16.49 9.40
N VAL A 6 23.11 16.30 8.55
CA VAL A 6 23.10 16.83 7.19
C VAL A 6 22.12 15.97 6.38
N PRO A 7 21.00 16.52 5.87
CA PRO A 7 20.08 15.74 5.05
C PRO A 7 20.80 15.24 3.80
N LEU A 8 20.80 13.92 3.61
CA LEU A 8 21.53 13.20 2.55
C LEU A 8 20.90 13.37 1.15
N PHE A 9 19.84 14.17 1.02
CA PHE A 9 19.20 14.50 -0.25
C PHE A 9 19.16 16.03 -0.41
N PRO A 10 20.10 16.62 -1.18
CA PRO A 10 20.18 18.07 -1.40
C PRO A 10 19.06 18.55 -2.35
N GLY A 11 17.81 18.34 -1.97
CA GLY A 11 16.65 18.68 -2.79
C GLY A 11 15.32 18.16 -2.27
N LEU A 12 15.31 17.21 -1.33
CA LEU A 12 14.10 16.85 -0.62
C LEU A 12 14.01 17.69 0.66
N PRO A 13 13.04 18.61 0.78
CA PRO A 13 12.76 19.25 2.05
C PRO A 13 12.50 18.16 3.10
N GLY A 14 13.25 18.20 4.20
CA GLY A 14 13.02 17.33 5.34
C GLY A 14 11.67 17.61 6.01
N GLY A 15 11.35 16.84 7.05
CA GLY A 15 10.12 17.00 7.81
C GLY A 15 9.82 18.46 8.24
N PRO A 16 10.80 19.20 8.81
CA PRO A 16 10.59 20.59 9.19
C PRO A 16 10.30 21.53 8.01
N GLU A 17 11.02 21.36 6.89
CA GLU A 17 10.85 22.19 5.70
C GLU A 17 9.46 21.98 5.07
N MET A 18 8.92 20.76 5.12
CA MET A 18 7.55 20.47 4.67
C MET A 18 6.49 21.21 5.51
N ILE A 19 6.71 21.34 6.83
CA ILE A 19 5.81 22.11 7.71
C ILE A 19 5.87 23.59 7.36
N VAL A 20 7.06 24.14 7.06
CA VAL A 20 7.21 25.55 6.65
C VAL A 20 6.47 25.81 5.33
N ILE A 21 6.61 24.94 4.34
CA ILE A 21 5.91 25.07 3.06
C ILE A 21 4.39 24.98 3.27
N LEU A 22 3.93 24.01 4.08
CA LEU A 22 2.51 23.87 4.42
C LEU A 22 1.95 25.14 5.08
N LEU A 23 2.72 25.74 6.00
CA LEU A 23 2.36 27.00 6.66
C LEU A 23 2.19 28.13 5.63
N ILE A 24 3.12 28.27 4.68
CA ILE A 24 3.05 29.30 3.63
C ILE A 24 1.79 29.10 2.78
N VAL A 25 1.50 27.87 2.33
CA VAL A 25 0.30 27.58 1.54
C VAL A 25 -0.97 27.89 2.33
N VAL A 26 -1.01 27.54 3.62
CA VAL A 26 -2.13 27.88 4.53
C VAL A 26 -2.27 29.38 4.72
N LEU A 27 -1.19 30.17 4.73
CA LEU A 27 -1.27 31.63 4.82
C LEU A 27 -1.80 32.26 3.53
N LEU A 28 -1.40 31.75 2.36
CA LEU A 28 -1.84 32.26 1.06
C LEU A 28 -3.31 31.93 0.78
N PHE A 29 -3.70 30.68 1.04
CA PHE A 29 -5.05 30.19 0.72
C PHE A 29 -6.00 30.24 1.92
N GLY A 30 -5.49 30.27 3.15
CA GLY A 30 -6.26 30.18 4.39
C GLY A 30 -6.52 28.74 4.84
N ALA A 31 -6.58 28.53 6.16
CA ALA A 31 -6.81 27.21 6.78
C ALA A 31 -8.12 26.52 6.35
N ASN A 32 -9.10 27.29 5.87
CA ASN A 32 -10.39 26.77 5.42
C ASN A 32 -10.44 26.37 3.93
N LYS A 33 -9.51 26.83 3.09
CA LYS A 33 -9.57 26.58 1.63
C LYS A 33 -8.93 25.25 1.24
N LEU A 34 -7.76 24.92 1.79
CA LEU A 34 -7.13 23.61 1.57
C LEU A 34 -8.05 22.43 1.89
N PRO A 35 -8.68 22.33 3.08
CA PRO A 35 -9.55 21.19 3.38
C PRO A 35 -10.82 21.20 2.52
N LYS A 36 -11.33 22.37 2.13
CA LYS A 36 -12.50 22.47 1.26
C LYS A 36 -12.20 21.98 -0.16
N LEU A 37 -11.03 22.34 -0.71
CA LEU A 37 -10.56 21.87 -2.01
C LEU A 37 -10.27 20.37 -1.98
N ALA A 38 -9.62 19.89 -0.91
CA ALA A 38 -9.35 18.47 -0.73
C ALA A 38 -10.64 17.64 -0.68
N ARG A 39 -11.68 18.10 0.05
CA ARG A 39 -12.98 17.42 0.09
C ARG A 39 -13.65 17.33 -1.28
N SER A 40 -13.76 18.44 -2.01
CA SER A 40 -14.40 18.42 -3.34
C SER A 40 -13.59 17.60 -4.36
N SER A 41 -12.26 17.68 -4.32
CA SER A 41 -11.39 16.87 -5.17
C SER A 41 -11.47 15.38 -4.82
N GLY A 42 -11.54 15.06 -3.52
CA GLY A 42 -11.68 13.69 -3.03
C GLY A 42 -13.03 13.08 -3.43
N GLN A 43 -14.12 13.84 -3.31
CA GLN A 43 -15.44 13.42 -3.80
C GLN A 43 -15.42 13.14 -5.31
N ALA A 44 -14.88 14.07 -6.10
CA ALA A 44 -14.75 13.88 -7.55
C ALA A 44 -13.90 12.66 -7.91
N MET A 45 -12.77 12.45 -7.22
CA MET A 45 -11.91 11.29 -7.42
C MET A 45 -12.59 9.98 -7.00
N GLY A 46 -13.37 9.99 -5.93
CA GLY A 46 -14.13 8.84 -5.45
C GLY A 46 -15.22 8.42 -6.41
N GLU A 47 -16.04 9.37 -6.88
CA GLU A 47 -17.06 9.12 -7.91
C GLU A 47 -16.43 8.67 -9.24
N PHE A 48 -15.29 9.25 -9.61
CA PHE A 48 -14.54 8.83 -10.79
C PHE A 48 -14.00 7.40 -10.67
N LYS A 49 -13.44 7.02 -9.51
CA LYS A 49 -12.96 5.66 -9.26
C LYS A 49 -14.11 4.65 -9.35
N LYS A 50 -15.25 4.95 -8.71
CA LYS A 50 -16.44 4.10 -8.74
C LYS A 50 -16.99 3.94 -10.17
N GLY A 51 -17.13 5.03 -10.91
CA GLY A 51 -17.59 4.94 -12.30
C GLY A 51 -16.62 4.16 -13.20
N ARG A 52 -15.31 4.22 -12.93
CA ARG A 52 -14.32 3.41 -13.65
C ARG A 52 -14.44 1.91 -13.35
N GLU A 53 -14.70 1.56 -12.09
CA GLU A 53 -14.91 0.18 -11.65
C GLU A 53 -16.18 -0.40 -12.27
N GLU A 54 -17.30 0.33 -12.25
CA GLU A 54 -18.55 -0.08 -12.92
C GLU A 54 -18.34 -0.34 -14.43
N ILE A 55 -17.57 0.53 -15.11
CA ILE A 55 -17.24 0.34 -16.53
C ILE A 55 -16.34 -0.89 -16.72
N GLU A 56 -15.39 -1.14 -15.83
CA GLU A 56 -14.49 -2.30 -15.91
C GLU A 56 -15.26 -3.61 -15.70
N ASP A 57 -16.18 -3.64 -14.74
CA ASP A 57 -17.09 -4.75 -14.47
C ASP A 57 -18.02 -5.02 -15.67
N GLU A 58 -18.65 -3.98 -16.23
CA GLU A 58 -19.48 -4.10 -17.45
C GLU A 58 -18.68 -4.64 -18.63
N LEU A 59 -17.44 -4.18 -18.81
CA LEU A 59 -16.55 -4.65 -19.87
C LEU A 59 -16.10 -6.10 -19.64
N GLN A 60 -15.93 -6.53 -18.39
CA GLN A 60 -15.59 -7.91 -18.03
C GLN A 60 -16.79 -8.84 -18.24
N GLU A 61 -18.00 -8.40 -17.87
CA GLU A 61 -19.25 -9.12 -18.12
C GLU A 61 -19.51 -9.31 -19.61
N MET A 62 -19.30 -8.26 -20.42
CA MET A 62 -19.39 -8.33 -21.89
C MET A 62 -18.31 -9.22 -22.52
N ARG A 63 -17.15 -9.40 -21.87
CA ARG A 63 -16.07 -10.26 -22.36
C ARG A 63 -16.25 -11.74 -22.00
N GLY A 64 -17.24 -12.09 -21.18
CA GLY A 64 -17.67 -13.47 -20.96
C GLY A 64 -16.58 -14.41 -20.44
N ASP A 65 -15.61 -13.88 -19.69
CA ASP A 65 -14.51 -14.66 -19.10
C ASP A 65 -14.62 -14.68 -17.57
N PRO A 66 -15.05 -15.81 -16.96
CA PRO A 66 -15.19 -15.93 -15.50
C PRO A 66 -13.84 -16.19 -14.77
N SER A 67 -12.70 -15.72 -15.29
CA SER A 67 -11.38 -16.04 -14.72
C SER A 67 -10.46 -14.84 -14.49
N SER A 68 -10.82 -13.96 -13.55
CA SER A 68 -9.89 -13.15 -12.75
C SER A 68 -10.68 -12.52 -11.59
N SER A 69 -10.74 -13.16 -10.41
CA SER A 69 -9.93 -12.80 -9.23
C SER A 69 -10.26 -11.38 -8.76
N ASP A 70 -11.18 -11.21 -7.81
CA ASP A 70 -10.84 -11.22 -6.37
C ASP A 70 -9.65 -10.28 -6.08
N ASP A 71 -9.89 -8.97 -6.17
CA ASP A 71 -9.07 -7.93 -5.52
C ASP A 71 -10.02 -6.92 -4.86
N SER A 72 -10.99 -7.45 -4.10
CA SER A 72 -11.62 -6.69 -3.02
C SER A 72 -10.56 -6.48 -1.94
N PHE A 73 -9.70 -5.48 -2.14
CA PHE A 73 -9.01 -4.85 -1.02
C PHE A 73 -10.11 -4.29 -0.12
N ASN A 74 -10.47 -5.06 0.92
CA ASN A 74 -11.25 -4.57 2.05
C ASN A 74 -10.50 -3.36 2.62
N ASP A 75 -10.91 -2.17 2.20
CA ASP A 75 -10.54 -0.89 2.81
C ASP A 75 -11.37 -0.72 4.08
N ASP A 76 -11.26 -1.69 5.00
CA ASP A 76 -11.71 -1.55 6.37
C ASP A 76 -10.68 -0.65 7.08
N ASN A 77 -10.80 0.66 6.88
CA ASN A 77 -10.17 1.65 7.75
C ASN A 77 -10.91 1.65 9.10
N ASP A 78 -10.63 0.63 9.93
CA ASP A 78 -10.82 0.70 11.38
C ASP A 78 -9.66 1.52 11.97
N ASP A 79 -9.77 2.84 11.90
CA ASP A 79 -8.97 3.75 12.72
C ASP A 79 -9.50 3.74 14.17
N SER A 80 -9.44 2.59 14.83
CA SER A 80 -9.40 2.52 16.29
C SER A 80 -8.05 3.05 16.74
N PHE A 81 -7.94 4.37 16.89
CA PHE A 81 -6.92 5.01 17.72
C PHE A 81 -7.14 4.57 19.18
N SER A 82 -6.52 3.44 19.54
CA SER A 82 -6.33 3.03 20.93
C SER A 82 -5.49 4.10 21.63
N ASN A 83 -6.15 5.02 22.32
CA ASN A 83 -5.52 5.91 23.28
C ASN A 83 -5.16 5.09 24.54
N GLU A 84 -4.14 4.25 24.44
CA GLU A 84 -3.52 3.58 25.58
C GLU A 84 -2.43 4.48 26.18
N GLY A 85 -2.88 5.54 26.85
CA GLY A 85 -2.09 6.26 27.84
C GLY A 85 -1.97 5.41 29.11
N GLY A 86 -1.15 4.36 29.05
CA GLY A 86 -0.72 3.57 30.21
C GLY A 86 0.62 4.07 30.71
N PHE A 87 0.60 4.89 31.75
CA PHE A 87 1.78 5.36 32.48
C PHE A 87 2.36 4.19 33.30
N GLU A 88 3.38 3.52 32.79
CA GLU A 88 4.21 2.59 33.58
C GLU A 88 5.28 3.36 34.33
N GLN A 89 4.95 3.67 35.58
CA GLN A 89 5.85 4.20 36.59
C GLN A 89 6.73 3.05 37.10
N ALA A 90 7.85 2.77 36.41
CA ALA A 90 8.82 1.78 36.86
C ALA A 90 9.68 2.35 38.01
N ASN A 91 9.12 2.29 39.23
CA ASN A 91 9.88 2.31 40.46
C ASN A 91 10.23 0.86 40.83
N SER A 92 11.51 0.49 40.69
CA SER A 92 12.10 -0.64 41.43
C SER A 92 13.61 -0.50 41.48
N GLN A 93 14.02 0.19 42.54
CA GLN A 93 15.29 0.09 43.23
C GLN A 93 15.69 -1.37 43.49
N SER A 94 16.86 -1.80 43.01
CA SER A 94 17.61 -2.95 43.52
C SER A 94 19.10 -2.80 43.18
N GLN A 95 19.91 -2.99 44.22
CA GLN A 95 21.32 -2.60 44.36
C GLN A 95 22.35 -3.41 43.55
N PRO A 96 23.59 -2.88 43.41
CA PRO A 96 24.69 -3.54 42.73
C PRO A 96 25.29 -4.68 43.56
N GLN A 97 25.50 -5.86 42.96
CA GLN A 97 26.37 -6.88 43.52
C GLN A 97 27.72 -6.88 42.81
N GLN A 98 28.71 -6.37 43.55
CA GLN A 98 30.14 -6.57 43.32
C GLN A 98 30.50 -8.02 43.68
N GLY A 99 31.35 -8.67 42.88
CA GLY A 99 31.79 -10.04 43.18
C GLY A 99 32.87 -10.60 42.25
N GLN A 100 34.12 -10.21 42.51
CA GLN A 100 35.33 -11.05 42.43
C GLN A 100 35.88 -11.50 41.06
N ASN A 101 36.89 -10.76 40.59
CA ASN A 101 38.23 -11.20 40.17
C ASN A 101 38.41 -12.69 39.77
N GLN A 102 38.73 -12.93 38.49
CA GLN A 102 39.83 -13.82 38.08
C GLN A 102 40.26 -13.56 36.62
N PRO A 103 41.57 -13.46 36.32
CA PRO A 103 42.09 -13.38 34.98
C PRO A 103 42.45 -14.78 34.45
N THR A 104 41.84 -15.22 33.34
CA THR A 104 42.28 -16.42 32.63
C THR A 104 42.28 -16.21 31.12
N GLN A 105 43.44 -15.73 30.67
CA GLN A 105 44.26 -16.23 29.56
C GLN A 105 43.59 -17.18 28.53
N ASN A 106 43.55 -16.69 27.29
CA ASN A 106 43.63 -17.39 25.99
C ASN A 106 43.32 -18.89 25.96
N GLN A 107 42.25 -19.27 25.25
CA GLN A 107 42.25 -20.47 24.40
C GLN A 107 41.33 -20.30 23.17
N PRO A 108 41.68 -20.93 22.03
CA PRO A 108 41.19 -20.60 20.71
C PRO A 108 39.81 -21.22 20.37
N THR A 109 39.15 -20.53 19.45
CA THR A 109 37.90 -20.88 18.78
C THR A 109 37.90 -22.30 18.21
N GLN A 110 36.98 -23.16 18.66
CA GLN A 110 36.43 -24.24 17.85
C GLN A 110 34.97 -24.45 18.24
N ASN A 111 34.03 -24.01 17.38
CA ASN A 111 32.68 -24.54 17.41
C ASN A 111 32.38 -25.13 16.03
N GLN A 112 32.50 -26.45 15.97
CA GLN A 112 32.11 -27.27 14.84
C GLN A 112 30.59 -27.52 14.95
N ARG A 113 29.89 -27.29 13.83
CA ARG A 113 28.85 -28.19 13.33
C ARG A 113 27.56 -28.31 14.15
N THR A 114 26.51 -27.63 13.71
CA THR A 114 25.22 -28.30 13.49
C THR A 114 24.63 -27.83 12.16
N GLN A 115 24.41 -28.81 11.30
CA GLN A 115 23.80 -28.69 9.98
C GLN A 115 22.32 -28.32 10.14
N ASN A 116 21.89 -27.21 9.53
CA ASN A 116 20.47 -26.97 9.26
C ASN A 116 20.22 -27.20 7.76
N GLN A 117 19.18 -27.99 7.51
CA GLN A 117 18.88 -28.78 6.31
C GLN A 117 18.44 -27.94 5.09
N PRO A 118 18.56 -28.47 3.86
CA PRO A 118 17.92 -27.88 2.69
C PRO A 118 16.41 -28.19 2.69
N THR A 119 15.56 -27.16 2.77
CA THR A 119 14.15 -27.31 2.44
C THR A 119 14.01 -27.31 0.91
N GLN A 120 14.03 -28.51 0.31
CA GLN A 120 13.36 -28.71 -0.97
C GLN A 120 11.86 -28.84 -0.66
N ASN A 121 11.02 -28.01 -1.29
CA ASN A 121 9.68 -28.47 -1.59
C ASN A 121 9.28 -28.07 -3.01
N GLN A 122 9.08 -29.11 -3.81
CA GLN A 122 8.67 -29.08 -5.19
C GLN A 122 7.16 -28.85 -5.24
N ARG A 123 6.69 -27.89 -6.03
CA ARG A 123 5.36 -27.99 -6.64
C ARG A 123 5.38 -27.44 -8.06
N THR A 124 5.72 -28.37 -8.93
CA THR A 124 5.36 -28.45 -10.33
C THR A 124 3.85 -28.31 -10.55
N GLN A 125 3.50 -27.83 -11.75
CA GLN A 125 2.20 -27.77 -12.46
C GLN A 125 1.85 -26.30 -12.78
N ASN A 126 1.50 -25.89 -14.00
CA ASN A 126 1.05 -26.61 -15.18
C ASN A 126 1.25 -25.62 -16.35
N GLN A 127 2.12 -25.88 -17.32
CA GLN A 127 1.70 -26.21 -18.68
C GLN A 127 0.21 -26.00 -18.97
N ARG A 128 -0.09 -25.26 -20.06
CA ARG A 128 -0.61 -25.83 -21.32
C ARG A 128 -1.65 -24.90 -21.97
N SER A 129 -1.39 -24.62 -23.25
CA SER A 129 -2.35 -24.32 -24.35
C SER A 129 -3.30 -23.12 -24.17
N GLY A 130 -3.45 -22.22 -25.11
CA GLY A 130 -3.24 -22.33 -26.55
C GLY A 130 -4.45 -21.74 -27.26
N GLN A 131 -4.21 -21.28 -28.50
CA GLN A 131 -5.19 -21.30 -29.60
C GLN A 131 -6.42 -20.38 -29.53
N SER A 132 -6.28 -19.27 -30.27
CA SER A 132 -7.06 -18.91 -31.47
C SER A 132 -8.60 -18.97 -31.44
N ASN A 133 -9.23 -17.84 -31.78
CA ASN A 133 -10.31 -17.70 -32.79
C ASN A 133 -10.56 -16.18 -32.97
N ALA A 134 -10.36 -15.50 -34.10
CA ALA A 134 -10.89 -15.69 -35.46
C ALA A 134 -12.41 -15.93 -35.49
N GLY A 135 -13.15 -14.92 -35.99
CA GLY A 135 -14.61 -14.95 -36.23
C GLY A 135 -15.25 -13.66 -35.68
N GLY A 136 -15.65 -12.65 -36.45
CA GLY A 136 -16.11 -12.67 -37.83
C GLY A 136 -17.60 -13.04 -37.89
N TRP A 137 -18.49 -12.13 -37.48
CA TRP A 137 -19.91 -12.15 -37.85
C TRP A 137 -20.44 -10.72 -37.96
N GLY A 138 -20.91 -10.37 -39.16
CA GLY A 138 -21.65 -9.15 -39.40
C GLY A 138 -23.08 -9.24 -38.87
N THR A 139 -23.69 -8.09 -38.67
CA THR A 139 -25.13 -7.96 -38.49
C THR A 139 -25.66 -6.99 -39.53
N SER A 140 -26.35 -7.56 -40.53
CA SER A 140 -27.26 -6.85 -41.43
C SER A 140 -28.67 -7.11 -40.89
N THR A 141 -29.32 -6.13 -40.29
CA THR A 141 -30.74 -6.21 -39.86
C THR A 141 -31.21 -4.76 -39.67
N GLU A 142 -31.95 -4.20 -40.65
CA GLU A 142 -33.42 -4.22 -40.71
C GLU A 142 -34.03 -2.99 -40.06
N ALA A 143 -34.74 -2.19 -40.87
CA ALA A 143 -36.08 -1.67 -40.55
C ALA A 143 -36.43 -0.55 -41.53
N GLY A 144 -37.22 -0.89 -42.53
CA GLY A 144 -38.06 0.08 -43.21
C GLY A 144 -39.19 0.55 -42.29
N ARG A 145 -39.41 1.86 -42.25
CA ARG A 145 -40.70 2.55 -42.02
C ARG A 145 -40.56 3.87 -42.78
N GLU A 146 -41.16 4.08 -43.94
CA GLU A 146 -42.59 4.19 -44.18
C GLU A 146 -43.27 5.15 -43.21
N ARG A 147 -43.25 6.44 -43.58
CA ARG A 147 -44.36 7.39 -43.49
C ARG A 147 -43.84 8.76 -43.95
N ASP A 148 -44.36 9.23 -45.08
CA ASP A 148 -44.88 10.59 -45.21
C ASP A 148 -45.42 10.78 -46.63
N ARG A 149 -46.70 10.42 -46.79
CA ARG A 149 -47.60 11.05 -47.76
C ARG A 149 -48.84 11.49 -46.99
N ARG A 150 -48.95 12.79 -46.74
CA ARG A 150 -50.19 13.57 -46.80
C ARG A 150 -49.85 15.05 -46.68
#